data_AF-A0A6A6W3Q3-F1
#
_entry.id   AF-A0A6A6W3Q3-F1
#
_cell.length_a   1.000
_cell.length_b   1.000
_cell.length_c   1.000
_cell.angle_alpha   90.00
_cell.angle_beta   90.00
_cell.angle_gamma   90.00
#
_symmetry.space_group_name_H-M   'P 1'
#
loop_
_entity.id
_entity.type
_entity.pdbx_description
1 polymer ?
#
loop_
_entity_poly.entity_id
_entity_poly.type
_entity_poly.pdbx_seq_one_letter_code
_entity_poly.pdbx_strand_id
1 'polypeptide(L)'
;MRGRFPESQPPIEWHPDPQVYAERSKRRQATENLEQELPRGWPARVEGPWVWDGNDIAMENGGPGESHWVTKLQAENIADLEAATQRFKRTGKPQVSCIEYTVLMPIQVLRGCSKRLHTDTGLIVLRGLDPDKYSEADNMIMYAGLTSHIGDRRGIQIQSSKEALVHIKDTGTEVAEFPLASHTNEAQPFHSDLGDILCLYVLQTAAEGGESHVASTGRIYNEIAATRPDIIHTLAEPWTFDTPGSVPNHFIRPILHHKDGRVIINFARRLFTGYGRDKRSAELPPISEAQAEALDVIEFTAHRFKTSMKLQKGDVQLQNNFATIHGRNGFVDKTDRKSSGRHMLRLWVRDEQYAWRVPEALETEWARVYDKVEPKEEEWHSEPSYASATDSETSCA
;
A
#
# COMPACT_ATOMS: atom_id res chain seq x y z
N MET A 1 19.19 21.28 23.64
CA MET A 1 18.55 22.55 23.20
C MET A 1 17.18 22.20 22.65
N ARG A 2 16.09 22.74 23.21
CA ARG A 2 14.75 22.56 22.64
C ARG A 2 14.67 23.44 21.40
N GLY A 3 14.77 22.85 20.21
CA GLY A 3 14.56 23.56 18.96
C GLY A 3 13.16 24.17 18.96
N ARG A 4 13.04 25.46 18.64
CA ARG A 4 11.73 26.08 18.39
C ARG A 4 11.11 25.33 17.21
N PHE A 5 9.89 24.83 17.40
CA PHE A 5 9.09 24.35 16.28
C PHE A 5 8.89 25.50 15.28
N PRO A 6 8.74 25.20 13.97
CA PRO A 6 8.42 26.22 12.98
C PRO A 6 7.16 27.00 13.41
N GLU A 7 7.12 28.31 13.15
CA GLU A 7 5.94 29.14 13.48
C GLU A 7 4.74 28.82 12.58
N SER A 8 4.97 28.21 11.41
CA SER A 8 3.94 27.78 10.47
C SER A 8 4.39 26.57 9.66
N GLN A 9 3.43 25.84 9.09
CA GLN A 9 3.68 24.72 8.18
C GLN A 9 4.42 25.22 6.92
N PRO A 10 5.54 24.59 6.52
CA PRO A 10 6.20 24.92 5.27
C PRO A 10 5.26 24.68 4.08
N PRO A 11 5.44 25.36 2.94
CA PRO A 11 4.57 25.22 1.78
C PRO A 11 4.67 23.80 1.19
N ILE A 12 3.78 22.90 1.59
CA ILE A 12 3.73 21.52 1.13
C ILE A 12 2.28 21.08 0.93
N GLU A 13 2.04 20.41 -0.18
CA GLU A 13 0.71 19.95 -0.56
C GLU A 13 0.69 18.43 -0.70
N TRP A 14 -0.53 17.88 -0.70
CA TRP A 14 -0.76 16.46 -0.95
C TRP A 14 -0.21 16.05 -2.31
N HIS A 15 -0.48 16.84 -3.35
CA HIS A 15 0.16 16.66 -4.65
C HIS A 15 1.54 17.32 -4.63
N PRO A 16 2.61 16.53 -4.83
CA PRO A 16 3.98 17.02 -4.85
C PRO A 16 4.20 18.00 -6.01
N ASP A 17 4.83 19.15 -5.73
CA ASP A 17 5.17 20.15 -6.74
C ASP A 17 6.69 20.11 -7.04
N PRO A 18 7.10 19.78 -8.28
CA PRO A 18 8.51 19.69 -8.65
C PRO A 18 9.29 21.00 -8.50
N GLN A 19 8.65 22.16 -8.71
CA GLN A 19 9.29 23.47 -8.60
C GLN A 19 9.54 23.81 -7.14
N VAL A 20 8.52 23.65 -6.29
CA VAL A 20 8.64 23.89 -4.83
C VAL A 20 9.71 22.97 -4.24
N TYR A 21 9.72 21.69 -4.63
CA TYR A 21 10.76 20.74 -4.22
C TYR A 21 12.16 21.18 -4.65
N ALA A 22 12.34 21.55 -5.92
CA ALA A 22 13.65 21.95 -6.45
C ALA A 22 14.18 23.21 -5.75
N GLU A 23 13.32 24.20 -5.52
CA GLU A 23 13.67 25.44 -4.81
C GLU A 23 14.02 25.18 -3.34
N ARG A 24 13.20 24.38 -2.63
CA ARG A 24 13.49 23.94 -1.26
C ARG A 24 14.84 23.24 -1.19
N SER A 25 15.06 22.25 -2.04
CA SER A 25 16.28 21.44 -2.04
C SER A 25 17.53 22.28 -2.28
N LYS A 26 17.45 23.20 -3.25
CA LYS A 26 18.54 24.12 -3.56
C LYS A 26 18.82 25.07 -2.39
N ARG A 27 17.77 25.62 -1.77
CA ARG A 27 17.91 26.52 -0.61
C ARG A 27 18.57 25.79 0.55
N ARG A 28 18.05 24.64 0.97
CA ARG A 28 18.56 23.88 2.11
C ARG A 28 20.04 23.53 1.93
N GLN A 29 20.41 22.99 0.77
CA GLN A 29 21.82 22.67 0.46
C GLN A 29 22.74 23.89 0.45
N ALA A 30 22.24 25.09 0.11
CA ALA A 30 23.04 26.31 0.08
C ALA A 30 23.16 26.99 1.46
N THR A 31 22.18 26.82 2.34
CA THR A 31 22.06 27.64 3.56
C THR A 31 22.20 26.86 4.87
N GLU A 32 22.02 25.55 4.85
CA GLU A 32 22.03 24.70 6.05
C GLU A 32 23.31 23.86 6.14
N ASN A 33 23.76 23.54 7.35
CA ASN A 33 24.84 22.60 7.58
C ASN A 33 24.25 21.18 7.63
N LEU A 34 24.17 20.53 6.47
CA LEU A 34 23.54 19.22 6.30
C LEU A 34 24.50 18.08 6.63
N GLU A 35 23.98 17.00 7.23
CA GLU A 35 24.76 15.80 7.51
C GLU A 35 25.30 15.17 6.22
N GLN A 36 26.61 14.91 6.18
CA GLN A 36 27.30 14.36 5.01
C GLN A 36 27.53 12.84 5.11
N GLU A 37 27.31 12.28 6.30
CA GLU A 37 27.47 10.86 6.58
C GLU A 37 26.14 10.26 7.03
N LEU A 38 25.96 8.96 6.81
CA LEU A 38 24.75 8.26 7.24
C LEU A 38 24.66 8.18 8.77
N PRO A 39 23.44 8.08 9.33
CA PRO A 39 23.29 7.88 10.76
C PRO A 39 23.97 6.57 11.19
N ARG A 40 24.52 6.57 12.40
CA ARG A 40 25.25 5.41 12.93
C ARG A 40 24.37 4.15 12.88
N GLY A 41 24.89 3.08 12.29
CA GLY A 41 24.21 1.78 12.19
C GLY A 41 23.35 1.61 10.93
N TRP A 42 23.27 2.62 10.07
CA TRP A 42 22.63 2.51 8.76
C TRP A 42 23.63 2.03 7.71
N PRO A 43 23.24 1.08 6.84
CA PRO A 43 24.13 0.53 5.83
C PRO A 43 24.34 1.54 4.69
N ALA A 44 25.55 1.62 4.13
CA ALA A 44 25.79 2.46 2.95
C ALA A 44 24.93 2.07 1.73
N ARG A 45 24.54 0.78 1.67
CA ARG A 45 23.70 0.20 0.64
C ARG A 45 23.02 -1.06 1.19
N VAL A 46 21.79 -1.32 0.77
CA VAL A 46 21.13 -2.63 0.91
C VAL A 46 21.13 -3.41 -0.40
N GLU A 47 21.19 -4.73 -0.29
CA GLU A 47 21.25 -5.64 -1.43
C GLU A 47 20.22 -6.77 -1.26
N GLY A 48 19.71 -7.26 -2.38
CA GLY A 48 18.75 -8.36 -2.42
C GLY A 48 17.82 -8.24 -3.64
N PRO A 49 17.08 -9.30 -3.98
CA PRO A 49 16.14 -9.29 -5.11
C PRO A 49 15.04 -8.22 -5.00
N TRP A 50 14.68 -7.79 -3.79
CA TRP A 50 13.72 -6.70 -3.55
C TRP A 50 14.30 -5.30 -3.82
N VAL A 51 15.57 -5.20 -4.19
CA VAL A 51 16.28 -3.95 -4.53
C VAL A 51 16.42 -3.86 -6.04
N TRP A 52 15.47 -3.20 -6.70
CA TRP A 52 15.36 -3.17 -8.15
C TRP A 52 15.02 -1.80 -8.72
N ASP A 53 15.41 -1.56 -9.98
CA ASP A 53 14.92 -0.44 -10.81
C ASP A 53 13.71 -0.92 -11.62
N GLY A 54 12.66 -0.12 -11.68
CA GLY A 54 11.43 -0.46 -12.40
C GLY A 54 11.63 -0.74 -13.89
N ASN A 55 12.65 -0.15 -14.51
CA ASN A 55 13.00 -0.44 -15.90
C ASN A 55 13.57 -1.85 -16.05
N ASP A 56 14.41 -2.29 -15.11
CA ASP A 56 15.08 -3.59 -15.16
C ASP A 56 14.05 -4.72 -15.04
N ILE A 57 13.19 -4.63 -14.03
CA ILE A 57 12.22 -5.67 -13.77
C ILE A 57 11.13 -5.72 -14.87
N ALA A 58 10.85 -4.59 -15.55
CA ALA A 58 9.94 -4.54 -16.69
C ALA A 58 10.53 -5.18 -17.95
N MET A 59 11.85 -5.15 -18.10
CA MET A 59 12.58 -5.60 -19.29
C MET A 59 13.15 -7.03 -19.16
N GLU A 60 13.33 -7.56 -17.95
CA GLU A 60 13.79 -8.94 -17.76
C GLU A 60 12.79 -9.98 -18.28
N ASN A 61 13.17 -10.55 -19.43
CA ASN A 61 12.69 -11.77 -20.09
C ASN A 61 11.32 -11.72 -20.80
N GLY A 62 11.32 -11.22 -22.05
CA GLY A 62 10.56 -11.84 -23.13
C GLY A 62 9.61 -10.96 -23.94
N GLY A 63 10.09 -9.82 -24.45
CA GLY A 63 9.31 -9.00 -25.39
C GLY A 63 7.99 -8.47 -24.79
N PRO A 64 7.10 -7.90 -25.60
CA PRO A 64 5.84 -7.36 -25.11
C PRO A 64 4.93 -8.51 -24.64
N GLY A 65 4.90 -8.80 -23.33
CA GLY A 65 3.90 -9.75 -22.83
C GLY A 65 3.96 -10.16 -21.36
N GLU A 66 5.12 -10.56 -20.81
CA GLU A 66 5.12 -11.31 -19.55
C GLU A 66 6.34 -11.01 -18.67
N SER A 67 6.25 -9.92 -17.89
CA SER A 67 7.22 -9.61 -16.84
C SER A 67 7.28 -10.72 -15.79
N HIS A 68 8.46 -10.95 -15.18
CA HIS A 68 8.68 -12.04 -14.21
C HIS A 68 7.72 -12.04 -13.01
N TRP A 69 7.12 -10.88 -12.67
CA TRP A 69 6.12 -10.75 -11.62
C TRP A 69 4.72 -11.23 -12.02
N VAL A 70 4.43 -11.47 -13.30
CA VAL A 70 3.12 -11.99 -13.73
C VAL A 70 3.11 -13.51 -13.61
N THR A 71 2.15 -14.04 -12.85
CA THR A 71 1.90 -15.49 -12.75
C THR A 71 0.53 -15.79 -13.35
N LYS A 72 0.52 -16.44 -14.51
CA LYS A 72 -0.72 -16.83 -15.20
C LYS A 72 -1.31 -18.08 -14.57
N LEU A 73 -2.53 -17.96 -14.06
CA LEU A 73 -3.34 -19.06 -13.60
C LEU A 73 -3.78 -19.89 -14.80
N GLN A 74 -3.45 -21.18 -14.79
CA GLN A 74 -3.88 -22.11 -15.83
C GLN A 74 -5.36 -22.48 -15.65
N ALA A 75 -5.97 -23.04 -16.69
CA ALA A 75 -7.39 -23.41 -16.66
C ALA A 75 -7.72 -24.36 -15.49
N GLU A 76 -6.80 -25.28 -15.17
CA GLU A 76 -6.94 -26.22 -14.06
C GLU A 76 -6.85 -25.51 -12.70
N ASN A 77 -6.04 -24.44 -12.59
CA ASN A 77 -5.99 -23.64 -11.37
C ASN A 77 -7.31 -22.90 -11.16
N ILE A 78 -7.86 -22.31 -12.22
CA ILE A 78 -9.13 -21.57 -12.16
C ILE A 78 -10.29 -22.52 -11.84
N ALA A 79 -10.37 -23.67 -12.51
CA ALA A 79 -11.42 -24.67 -12.25
C ALA A 79 -11.40 -25.17 -10.79
N ASP A 80 -10.22 -25.33 -10.19
CA ASP A 80 -10.12 -25.74 -8.78
C ASP A 80 -10.51 -24.61 -7.82
N LEU A 81 -10.20 -23.34 -8.13
CA LEU A 81 -10.71 -22.19 -7.38
C LEU A 81 -12.24 -22.12 -7.45
N GLU A 82 -12.82 -22.30 -8.63
CA GLU A 82 -14.28 -22.35 -8.81
C GLU A 82 -14.92 -23.48 -7.98
N ALA A 83 -14.34 -24.68 -8.05
CA ALA A 83 -14.81 -25.82 -7.26
C ALA A 83 -14.68 -25.57 -5.74
N ALA A 84 -13.58 -24.96 -5.30
CA ALA A 84 -13.34 -24.60 -3.90
C ALA A 84 -14.36 -23.56 -3.41
N THR A 85 -14.68 -22.55 -4.22
CA THR A 85 -15.74 -21.56 -3.93
C THR A 85 -17.09 -22.25 -3.73
N GLN A 86 -17.48 -23.14 -4.63
CA GLN A 86 -18.76 -23.86 -4.49
C GLN A 86 -18.78 -24.80 -3.27
N ARG A 87 -17.67 -25.47 -2.97
CA ARG A 87 -17.53 -26.29 -1.76
C ARG A 87 -17.65 -25.45 -0.50
N PHE A 88 -16.96 -24.31 -0.44
CA PHE A 88 -16.99 -23.40 0.69
C PHE A 88 -18.41 -22.90 0.96
N LYS A 89 -19.14 -22.47 -0.07
CA LYS A 89 -20.54 -22.02 0.07
C LYS A 89 -21.45 -23.06 0.73
N ARG A 90 -21.26 -24.33 0.40
CA ARG A 90 -22.07 -25.44 0.98
C ARG A 90 -21.81 -25.64 2.48
N THR A 91 -20.69 -25.13 3.01
CA THR A 91 -20.44 -25.16 4.45
C THR A 91 -21.37 -24.22 5.23
N GLY A 92 -21.92 -23.20 4.57
CA GLY A 92 -22.71 -22.14 5.21
C GLY A 92 -21.92 -21.29 6.21
N LYS A 93 -20.59 -21.46 6.27
CA LYS A 93 -19.75 -20.70 7.19
C LYS A 93 -19.64 -19.26 6.69
N PRO A 94 -19.67 -18.28 7.59
CA PRO A 94 -19.56 -16.88 7.22
C PRO A 94 -18.15 -16.50 6.72
N GLN A 95 -17.15 -17.37 6.94
CA GLN A 95 -15.73 -16.98 6.83
C GLN A 95 -14.86 -17.92 6.07
N VAL A 96 -14.15 -17.32 5.12
CA VAL A 96 -13.18 -18.00 4.28
C VAL A 96 -11.84 -18.05 5.03
N SER A 97 -11.19 -19.21 5.05
CA SER A 97 -9.82 -19.37 5.55
C SER A 97 -9.11 -20.41 4.68
N CYS A 98 -7.80 -20.53 4.76
CA CYS A 98 -7.08 -21.55 3.98
C CYS A 98 -7.47 -22.98 4.37
N ILE A 99 -7.97 -23.17 5.60
CA ILE A 99 -8.49 -24.45 6.10
C ILE A 99 -9.85 -24.76 5.46
N GLU A 100 -10.78 -23.81 5.50
CA GLU A 100 -12.15 -23.98 4.99
C GLU A 100 -12.24 -23.89 3.47
N TYR A 101 -11.34 -23.13 2.86
CA TYR A 101 -11.16 -22.95 1.42
C TYR A 101 -10.00 -23.81 0.94
N THR A 102 -10.18 -25.12 1.05
CA THR A 102 -9.19 -26.06 0.55
C THR A 102 -9.09 -25.93 -0.96
N VAL A 103 -7.88 -25.87 -1.50
CA VAL A 103 -7.60 -25.99 -2.94
C VAL A 103 -6.59 -27.13 -3.11
N LEU A 104 -6.71 -27.91 -4.18
CA LEU A 104 -5.88 -29.09 -4.43
C LEU A 104 -4.67 -28.76 -5.32
N MET A 105 -4.87 -28.01 -6.40
CA MET A 105 -3.84 -27.73 -7.42
C MET A 105 -3.19 -26.33 -7.33
N PRO A 106 -3.92 -25.24 -7.05
CA PRO A 106 -3.36 -23.90 -6.88
C PRO A 106 -2.45 -23.74 -5.65
N ILE A 107 -2.48 -24.64 -4.66
CA ILE A 107 -1.78 -24.41 -3.39
C ILE A 107 -0.26 -24.23 -3.57
N GLN A 108 0.37 -25.02 -4.45
CA GLN A 108 1.80 -24.88 -4.72
C GLN A 108 2.13 -23.58 -5.44
N VAL A 109 1.27 -23.16 -6.38
CA VAL A 109 1.41 -21.89 -7.11
C VAL A 109 1.25 -20.71 -6.15
N LEU A 110 0.19 -20.70 -5.34
CA LEU A 110 -0.12 -19.61 -4.40
C LEU A 110 0.92 -19.53 -3.27
N ARG A 111 1.34 -20.65 -2.67
CA ARG A 111 2.44 -20.66 -1.68
C ARG A 111 3.78 -20.27 -2.31
N GLY A 112 4.03 -20.65 -3.56
CA GLY A 112 5.18 -20.20 -4.34
C GLY A 112 5.17 -18.69 -4.55
N CYS A 113 3.99 -18.11 -4.84
CA CYS A 113 3.81 -16.67 -4.94
C CYS A 113 4.06 -15.98 -3.60
N SER A 114 3.49 -16.47 -2.49
CA SER A 114 3.77 -15.90 -1.17
C SER A 114 5.27 -15.90 -0.86
N LYS A 115 5.96 -17.03 -1.05
CA LYS A 115 7.40 -17.10 -0.83
C LYS A 115 8.16 -16.05 -1.66
N ARG A 116 7.82 -15.90 -2.94
CA ARG A 116 8.44 -14.91 -3.84
C ARG A 116 8.15 -13.48 -3.41
N LEU A 117 6.94 -13.15 -2.93
CA LEU A 117 6.64 -11.82 -2.37
C LEU A 117 7.57 -11.44 -1.21
N HIS A 118 8.07 -12.41 -0.45
CA HIS A 118 8.96 -12.14 0.69
C HIS A 118 10.45 -12.26 0.37
N THR A 119 10.82 -12.89 -0.75
CA THR A 119 12.22 -13.23 -1.05
C THR A 119 12.74 -12.67 -2.36
N ASP A 120 11.84 -12.26 -3.26
CA ASP A 120 12.12 -11.75 -4.60
C ASP A 120 11.81 -10.23 -4.66
N THR A 121 11.24 -9.74 -5.78
CA THR A 121 10.90 -8.32 -6.01
C THR A 121 9.86 -7.74 -5.05
N GLY A 122 9.07 -8.57 -4.38
CA GLY A 122 7.95 -8.11 -3.55
C GLY A 122 6.69 -7.71 -4.35
N LEU A 123 6.63 -8.02 -5.65
CA LEU A 123 5.50 -7.73 -6.52
C LEU A 123 5.10 -8.98 -7.31
N ILE A 124 3.81 -9.32 -7.29
CA ILE A 124 3.22 -10.36 -8.14
C ILE A 124 1.88 -9.89 -8.69
N VAL A 125 1.58 -10.25 -9.94
CA VAL A 125 0.23 -10.16 -10.52
C VAL A 125 -0.22 -11.56 -10.89
N LEU A 126 -1.24 -12.08 -10.21
CA LEU A 126 -1.93 -13.28 -10.63
C LEU A 126 -2.93 -12.91 -11.73
N ARG A 127 -2.82 -13.56 -12.88
CA ARG A 127 -3.65 -13.25 -14.06
C ARG A 127 -4.44 -14.46 -14.54
N GLY A 128 -5.70 -14.25 -14.89
CA GLY A 128 -6.52 -15.25 -15.58
C GLY A 128 -7.94 -15.40 -15.04
N LEU A 129 -8.30 -14.77 -13.91
CA LEU A 129 -9.68 -14.77 -13.43
C LEU A 129 -10.58 -13.95 -14.37
N ASP A 130 -11.86 -14.28 -14.39
CA ASP A 130 -12.88 -13.56 -15.15
C ASP A 130 -14.06 -13.20 -14.24
N PRO A 131 -14.04 -12.03 -13.59
CA PRO A 131 -15.05 -11.66 -12.59
C PRO A 131 -16.47 -11.61 -13.15
N ASP A 132 -16.67 -11.45 -14.46
CA ASP A 132 -18.01 -11.42 -15.07
C ASP A 132 -18.71 -12.78 -15.08
N LYS A 133 -17.97 -13.88 -14.87
CA LYS A 133 -18.54 -15.23 -14.77
C LYS A 133 -19.13 -15.53 -13.40
N TYR A 134 -18.83 -14.71 -12.39
CA TYR A 134 -19.13 -15.00 -11.01
C TYR A 134 -20.11 -13.98 -10.45
N SER A 135 -20.99 -14.42 -9.54
CA SER A 135 -21.74 -13.46 -8.73
C SER A 135 -20.77 -12.64 -7.87
N GLU A 136 -21.20 -11.47 -7.40
CA GLU A 136 -20.38 -10.63 -6.52
C GLU A 136 -19.90 -11.41 -5.27
N ALA A 137 -20.80 -12.15 -4.63
CA ALA A 137 -20.47 -13.01 -3.50
C ALA A 137 -19.46 -14.10 -3.88
N ASP A 138 -19.58 -14.70 -5.07
CA ASP A 138 -18.61 -15.70 -5.54
C ASP A 138 -17.23 -15.08 -5.80
N ASN A 139 -17.18 -13.85 -6.35
CA ASN A 139 -15.94 -13.09 -6.53
C ASN A 139 -15.26 -12.82 -5.18
N MET A 140 -16.01 -12.36 -4.17
CA MET A 140 -15.48 -12.10 -2.83
C MET A 140 -14.96 -13.38 -2.16
N ILE A 141 -15.74 -14.47 -2.19
CA ILE A 141 -15.34 -15.76 -1.62
C ILE A 141 -14.10 -16.31 -2.31
N MET A 142 -14.06 -16.29 -3.64
CA MET A 142 -12.92 -16.77 -4.41
C MET A 142 -11.67 -15.95 -4.11
N TYR A 143 -11.80 -14.63 -4.06
CA TYR A 143 -10.69 -13.71 -3.77
C TYR A 143 -10.13 -13.91 -2.36
N ALA A 144 -11.00 -13.95 -1.34
CA ALA A 144 -10.60 -14.23 0.04
C ALA A 144 -9.98 -15.64 0.19
N GLY A 145 -10.49 -16.61 -0.56
CA GLY A 145 -10.00 -17.99 -0.55
C GLY A 145 -8.60 -18.07 -1.13
N LEU A 146 -8.41 -17.51 -2.32
CA LEU A 146 -7.12 -17.40 -2.98
C LEU A 146 -6.09 -16.68 -2.10
N THR A 147 -6.44 -15.52 -1.55
CA THR A 147 -5.51 -14.73 -0.72
C THR A 147 -5.20 -15.38 0.62
N SER A 148 -6.09 -16.23 1.16
CA SER A 148 -5.78 -17.01 2.36
C SER A 148 -4.64 -18.01 2.18
N HIS A 149 -4.34 -18.41 0.93
CA HIS A 149 -3.15 -19.20 0.61
C HIS A 149 -1.91 -18.32 0.39
N ILE A 150 -2.08 -17.01 0.17
CA ILE A 150 -0.97 -16.05 0.15
C ILE A 150 -0.54 -15.71 1.57
N GLY A 151 -1.49 -15.33 2.43
CA GLY A 151 -1.26 -15.11 3.86
C GLY A 151 -2.37 -15.71 4.69
N ASP A 152 -2.01 -16.38 5.77
CA ASP A 152 -2.92 -17.12 6.65
C ASP A 152 -3.69 -16.21 7.63
N ARG A 153 -3.28 -14.96 7.77
CA ARG A 153 -3.97 -13.95 8.57
C ARG A 153 -4.48 -12.80 7.70
N ARG A 154 -5.74 -12.40 7.89
CA ARG A 154 -6.30 -11.19 7.29
C ARG A 154 -6.22 -10.01 8.26
N GLY A 155 -5.91 -8.84 7.71
CA GLY A 155 -5.84 -7.59 8.42
C GLY A 155 -7.15 -6.81 8.34
N ILE A 156 -7.56 -6.23 9.45
CA ILE A 156 -8.75 -5.36 9.54
C ILE A 156 -8.39 -3.96 9.12
N GLN A 157 -9.09 -3.47 8.11
CA GLN A 157 -8.88 -2.16 7.50
C GLN A 157 -9.80 -1.10 8.11
N ILE A 158 -11.04 -1.46 8.44
CA ILE A 158 -12.02 -0.57 9.08
C ILE A 158 -12.37 -1.19 10.43
N GLN A 159 -11.96 -0.53 11.52
CA GLN A 159 -12.03 -1.10 12.86
C GLN A 159 -13.43 -0.98 13.44
N SER A 160 -14.14 0.12 13.13
CA SER A 160 -15.50 0.37 13.60
C SER A 160 -16.51 -0.71 13.15
N SER A 161 -16.36 -1.19 11.91
CA SER A 161 -17.21 -2.21 11.29
C SER A 161 -16.56 -3.59 11.15
N LYS A 162 -15.32 -3.75 11.65
CA LYS A 162 -14.55 -5.01 11.61
C LYS A 162 -14.37 -5.57 10.19
N GLU A 163 -14.19 -4.69 9.22
CA GLU A 163 -14.06 -5.08 7.80
C GLU A 163 -12.60 -5.32 7.43
N ALA A 164 -12.32 -6.52 6.92
CA ALA A 164 -11.02 -6.85 6.32
C ALA A 164 -11.02 -6.65 4.81
N LEU A 165 -12.15 -6.87 4.13
CA LEU A 165 -12.30 -6.75 2.68
C LEU A 165 -12.98 -5.42 2.35
N VAL A 166 -12.27 -4.54 1.64
CA VAL A 166 -12.73 -3.16 1.37
C VAL A 166 -12.89 -2.91 -0.11
N HIS A 167 -13.93 -2.17 -0.48
CA HIS A 167 -14.20 -1.76 -1.86
C HIS A 167 -13.42 -0.49 -2.21
N ILE A 168 -12.70 -0.51 -3.32
CA ILE A 168 -11.91 0.61 -3.85
C ILE A 168 -12.52 1.04 -5.20
N LYS A 169 -13.30 2.12 -5.18
CA LYS A 169 -13.99 2.72 -6.34
C LYS A 169 -14.23 4.21 -6.11
N ASP A 170 -14.37 4.99 -7.18
CA ASP A 170 -14.83 6.39 -7.06
C ASP A 170 -16.28 6.39 -6.58
N THR A 171 -16.53 6.91 -5.38
CA THR A 171 -17.89 7.02 -4.82
C THR A 171 -18.56 8.35 -5.20
N GLY A 172 -17.83 9.25 -5.88
CA GLY A 172 -18.26 10.62 -6.11
C GLY A 172 -18.39 11.42 -4.80
N THR A 173 -18.91 12.65 -4.91
CA THR A 173 -19.15 13.54 -3.77
C THR A 173 -20.44 13.24 -3.00
N GLU A 174 -21.18 12.20 -3.38
CA GLU A 174 -22.53 11.94 -2.85
C GLU A 174 -22.53 11.26 -1.48
N VAL A 175 -21.40 10.66 -1.03
CA VAL A 175 -21.48 9.66 0.04
C VAL A 175 -20.54 9.86 1.25
N ALA A 176 -19.57 10.76 1.17
CA ALA A 176 -18.74 11.10 2.33
C ALA A 176 -18.51 12.60 2.44
N GLU A 177 -18.69 13.16 3.65
CA GLU A 177 -18.30 14.54 3.98
C GLU A 177 -16.76 14.72 3.85
N PHE A 178 -16.01 13.62 4.00
CA PHE A 178 -14.55 13.53 3.92
C PHE A 178 -14.10 12.31 3.11
N PRO A 179 -13.98 12.40 1.78
CA PRO A 179 -13.62 11.25 0.94
C PRO A 179 -12.15 10.83 1.16
N LEU A 180 -11.93 9.54 1.34
CA LEU A 180 -10.59 8.94 1.30
C LEU A 180 -10.05 8.98 -0.13
N ALA A 181 -8.74 9.14 -0.32
CA ALA A 181 -8.16 9.23 -1.66
C ALA A 181 -8.36 7.91 -2.46
N SER A 182 -8.50 6.79 -1.76
CA SER A 182 -8.87 5.48 -2.31
C SER A 182 -10.28 5.46 -2.93
N HIS A 183 -11.15 6.41 -2.55
CA HIS A 183 -12.52 6.58 -3.04
C HIS A 183 -12.70 7.78 -3.99
N THR A 184 -11.61 8.38 -4.45
CA THR A 184 -11.64 9.45 -5.47
C THR A 184 -10.94 9.01 -6.76
N ASN A 185 -11.14 9.80 -7.82
CA ASN A 185 -10.51 9.59 -9.12
C ASN A 185 -9.19 10.36 -9.32
N GLU A 186 -8.71 11.05 -8.29
CA GLU A 186 -7.46 11.82 -8.33
C GLU A 186 -6.23 10.91 -8.30
N ALA A 187 -5.06 11.48 -8.64
CA ALA A 187 -3.80 10.76 -8.47
C ALA A 187 -3.51 10.53 -6.98
N GLN A 188 -2.92 9.39 -6.66
CA GLN A 188 -2.45 9.08 -5.32
C GLN A 188 -0.92 9.09 -5.33
N PRO A 189 -0.27 10.00 -4.57
CA PRO A 189 1.16 9.99 -4.33
C PRO A 189 1.64 8.65 -3.77
N PHE A 190 2.96 8.43 -3.81
CA PHE A 190 3.52 7.22 -3.25
C PHE A 190 3.31 7.14 -1.73
N HIS A 191 2.83 5.99 -1.29
CA HIS A 191 2.57 5.67 0.11
C HIS A 191 2.75 4.17 0.36
N SER A 192 2.71 3.82 1.63
CA SER A 192 2.58 2.44 2.09
C SER A 192 1.32 2.34 2.93
N ASP A 193 0.56 1.27 2.74
CA ASP A 193 -0.57 0.96 3.60
C ASP A 193 -0.07 0.47 4.98
N LEU A 194 -0.99 0.11 5.87
CA LEU A 194 -0.67 -0.81 6.96
C LEU A 194 -0.75 -2.26 6.46
N GLY A 195 -0.19 -3.19 7.23
CA GLY A 195 -0.18 -4.62 6.90
C GLY A 195 0.99 -5.05 6.00
N ASP A 196 1.25 -6.36 6.00
CA ASP A 196 2.41 -6.99 5.33
C ASP A 196 2.23 -7.07 3.81
N ILE A 197 1.12 -7.67 3.36
CA ILE A 197 0.85 -7.90 1.93
C ILE A 197 -0.45 -7.21 1.54
N LEU A 198 -0.33 -6.26 0.63
CA LEU A 198 -1.45 -5.61 -0.02
C LEU A 198 -1.93 -6.45 -1.20
N CYS A 199 -3.21 -6.81 -1.19
CA CYS A 199 -3.87 -7.54 -2.26
C CYS A 199 -4.94 -6.65 -2.90
N LEU A 200 -4.96 -6.55 -4.23
CA LEU A 200 -5.97 -5.81 -5.00
C LEU A 200 -6.52 -6.70 -6.11
N TYR A 201 -7.83 -7.01 -6.06
CA TYR A 201 -8.53 -7.75 -7.10
C TYR A 201 -9.33 -6.82 -8.00
N VAL A 202 -9.04 -6.83 -9.30
CA VAL A 202 -9.66 -5.92 -10.28
C VAL A 202 -10.98 -6.49 -10.80
N LEU A 203 -12.09 -6.00 -10.25
CA LEU A 203 -13.44 -6.33 -10.74
C LEU A 203 -13.78 -5.54 -12.00
N GLN A 204 -13.36 -4.28 -12.07
CA GLN A 204 -13.62 -3.41 -13.21
C GLN A 204 -12.51 -2.35 -13.35
N THR A 205 -12.10 -2.06 -14.58
CA THR A 205 -11.08 -1.05 -14.89
C THR A 205 -11.72 0.31 -15.21
N ALA A 206 -10.97 1.39 -14.97
CA ALA A 206 -11.32 2.72 -15.48
C ALA A 206 -11.35 2.74 -17.02
N ALA A 207 -11.97 3.76 -17.61
CA ALA A 207 -11.93 3.99 -19.05
C ALA A 207 -10.55 4.51 -19.48
N GLU A 208 -10.01 5.47 -18.72
CA GLU A 208 -8.72 6.12 -18.96
C GLU A 208 -7.92 6.26 -17.66
N GLY A 209 -6.59 6.20 -17.76
CA GLY A 209 -5.69 6.36 -16.62
C GLY A 209 -5.78 5.24 -15.57
N GLY A 210 -5.46 5.60 -14.32
CA GLY A 210 -5.54 4.69 -13.17
C GLY A 210 -4.43 3.64 -13.11
N GLU A 211 -3.32 3.87 -13.82
CA GLU A 211 -2.15 3.01 -13.76
C GLU A 211 -1.65 2.86 -12.31
N SER A 212 -1.34 1.62 -11.93
CA SER A 212 -0.74 1.28 -10.65
C SER A 212 0.78 1.44 -10.75
N HIS A 213 1.36 2.18 -9.81
CA HIS A 213 2.80 2.41 -9.72
C HIS A 213 3.36 1.69 -8.50
N VAL A 214 4.51 1.05 -8.65
CA VAL A 214 5.21 0.36 -7.56
C VAL A 214 6.69 0.69 -7.63
N ALA A 215 7.30 1.00 -6.49
CA ALA A 215 8.73 1.27 -6.38
C ALA A 215 9.34 0.50 -5.21
N SER A 216 10.57 0.00 -5.40
CA SER A 216 11.34 -0.70 -4.36
C SER A 216 11.79 0.25 -3.25
N THR A 217 11.48 -0.09 -1.98
CA THR A 217 11.97 0.67 -0.82
C THR A 217 13.49 0.65 -0.75
N GLY A 218 14.11 -0.49 -1.06
CA GLY A 218 15.56 -0.66 -1.08
C GLY A 218 16.25 0.17 -2.16
N ARG A 219 15.65 0.27 -3.37
CA ARG A 219 16.21 1.11 -4.44
C ARG A 219 16.12 2.59 -4.11
N ILE A 220 15.00 3.03 -3.55
CA ILE A 220 14.79 4.40 -3.06
C ILE A 220 15.83 4.72 -1.99
N TYR A 221 15.94 3.86 -0.96
CA TYR A 221 16.92 4.03 0.10
C TYR A 221 18.34 4.16 -0.44
N ASN A 222 18.77 3.27 -1.33
CA ASN A 222 20.12 3.29 -1.89
C ASN A 222 20.42 4.59 -2.65
N GLU A 223 19.44 5.16 -3.36
CA GLU A 223 19.62 6.47 -4.02
C GLU A 223 19.82 7.58 -3.00
N ILE A 224 18.93 7.64 -1.99
CA ILE A 224 18.95 8.71 -0.99
C ILE A 224 20.20 8.58 -0.12
N ALA A 225 20.57 7.37 0.31
CA ALA A 225 21.76 7.13 1.11
C ALA A 225 23.05 7.53 0.39
N ALA A 226 23.11 7.37 -0.93
CA ALA A 226 24.28 7.73 -1.73
C ALA A 226 24.37 9.24 -2.04
N THR A 227 23.24 9.94 -2.11
CA THR A 227 23.18 11.32 -2.64
C THR A 227 22.78 12.37 -1.62
N ARG A 228 22.03 11.99 -0.59
CA ARG A 228 21.44 12.85 0.44
C ARG A 228 21.40 12.15 1.82
N PRO A 229 22.56 11.86 2.45
CA PRO A 229 22.61 11.25 3.78
C PRO A 229 21.82 12.02 4.84
N ASP A 230 21.76 13.35 4.73
CA ASP A 230 20.95 14.23 5.57
C ASP A 230 19.46 13.86 5.57
N ILE A 231 18.92 13.44 4.41
CA ILE A 231 17.53 13.00 4.30
C ILE A 231 17.33 11.65 5.00
N ILE A 232 18.33 10.75 5.02
CA ILE A 232 18.26 9.51 5.80
C ILE A 232 18.14 9.81 7.30
N HIS A 233 18.87 10.81 7.82
CA HIS A 233 18.70 11.26 9.21
C HIS A 233 17.29 11.75 9.47
N THR A 234 16.76 12.62 8.61
CA THR A 234 15.39 13.14 8.75
C THR A 234 14.34 12.03 8.69
N LEU A 235 14.48 11.05 7.80
CA LEU A 235 13.51 9.95 7.70
C LEU A 235 13.57 8.97 8.88
N ALA A 236 14.73 8.84 9.52
CA ALA A 236 14.97 7.95 10.66
C ALA A 236 14.62 8.58 12.02
N GLU A 237 14.45 9.90 12.10
CA GLU A 237 14.03 10.58 13.32
C GLU A 237 12.53 10.32 13.63
N PRO A 238 12.03 10.61 14.84
CA PRO A 238 10.59 10.50 15.13
C PRO A 238 9.75 11.61 14.46
N TRP A 239 8.66 11.23 13.78
CA TRP A 239 7.70 12.13 13.14
C TRP A 239 6.35 12.10 13.85
N THR A 240 5.68 13.25 13.94
CA THR A 240 4.30 13.34 14.45
C THR A 240 3.30 13.11 13.31
N PHE A 241 2.73 11.90 13.26
CA PHE A 241 1.66 11.54 12.33
C PHE A 241 0.33 12.03 12.86
N ASP A 242 -0.39 12.79 12.04
CA ASP A 242 -1.71 13.31 12.40
C ASP A 242 -2.79 12.24 12.24
N THR A 243 -3.69 12.13 13.21
CA THR A 243 -4.84 11.22 13.17
C THR A 243 -6.13 11.91 13.60
N PRO A 244 -6.67 12.81 12.75
CA PRO A 244 -7.87 13.58 13.08
C PRO A 244 -9.03 12.65 13.45
N GLY A 245 -9.73 12.97 14.54
CA GLY A 245 -10.85 12.18 15.04
C GLY A 245 -10.46 11.08 16.05
N SER A 246 -9.18 10.86 16.30
CA SER A 246 -8.69 9.83 17.23
C SER A 246 -8.20 10.41 18.56
N VAL A 247 -8.07 9.56 19.58
CA VAL A 247 -7.58 9.96 20.91
C VAL A 247 -6.49 8.98 21.39
N PRO A 248 -5.21 9.40 21.47
CA PRO A 248 -4.70 10.70 21.01
C PRO A 248 -4.88 10.91 19.50
N ASN A 249 -4.96 12.16 19.05
CA ASN A 249 -5.12 12.54 17.64
C ASN A 249 -3.80 12.54 16.86
N HIS A 250 -2.80 11.82 17.35
CA HIS A 250 -1.52 11.63 16.70
C HIS A 250 -0.78 10.43 17.28
N PHE A 251 0.19 9.93 16.54
CA PHE A 251 1.22 9.01 17.02
C PHE A 251 2.60 9.45 16.53
N ILE A 252 3.66 8.92 17.15
CA ILE A 252 5.04 9.31 16.86
C ILE A 252 5.88 8.09 16.53
N ARG A 253 6.49 8.09 15.33
CA ARG A 253 7.48 7.10 14.91
C ARG A 253 8.32 7.59 13.72
N PRO A 254 9.41 6.91 13.36
CA PRO A 254 10.10 7.16 12.10
C PRO A 254 9.28 6.78 10.86
N ILE A 255 9.64 7.35 9.71
CA ILE A 255 9.14 6.94 8.39
C ILE A 255 10.00 5.78 7.83
N LEU A 256 11.32 5.87 8.06
CA LEU A 256 12.29 4.90 7.58
C LEU A 256 12.77 4.01 8.73
N HIS A 257 12.72 2.70 8.50
CA HIS A 257 13.16 1.68 9.45
C HIS A 257 14.24 0.80 8.81
N HIS A 258 15.15 0.29 9.64
CA HIS A 258 16.14 -0.71 9.23
C HIS A 258 16.07 -1.89 10.19
N LYS A 259 15.73 -3.08 9.68
CA LYS A 259 15.57 -4.31 10.46
C LYS A 259 16.09 -5.49 9.65
N ASP A 260 16.93 -6.32 10.26
CA ASP A 260 17.45 -7.56 9.66
C ASP A 260 18.03 -7.38 8.23
N GLY A 261 18.77 -6.28 8.01
CA GLY A 261 19.40 -5.97 6.72
C GLY A 261 18.44 -5.42 5.65
N ARG A 262 17.19 -5.14 6.02
CA ARG A 262 16.15 -4.62 5.13
C ARG A 262 15.70 -3.25 5.58
N VAL A 263 15.43 -2.38 4.60
CA VAL A 263 14.90 -1.04 4.82
C VAL A 263 13.42 -1.02 4.48
N ILE A 264 12.64 -0.34 5.31
CA ILE A 264 11.19 -0.25 5.21
C ILE A 264 10.84 1.24 5.25
N ILE A 265 10.06 1.69 4.27
CA ILE A 265 9.49 3.03 4.24
C ILE A 265 8.00 2.85 4.50
N ASN A 266 7.48 3.39 5.60
CA ASN A 266 6.07 3.27 5.94
C ASN A 266 5.48 4.62 6.33
N PHE A 267 4.70 5.21 5.42
CA PHE A 267 4.01 6.47 5.65
C PHE A 267 2.91 6.70 4.61
N ALA A 268 2.02 7.65 4.91
CA ALA A 268 1.16 8.28 3.94
C ALA A 268 1.32 9.81 4.07
N ARG A 269 1.56 10.51 2.96
CA ARG A 269 1.78 11.96 2.93
C ARG A 269 0.62 12.77 3.56
N ARG A 270 -0.60 12.25 3.53
CA ARG A 270 -1.85 12.91 3.99
C ARG A 270 -1.77 13.19 5.47
N LEU A 271 -1.10 12.33 6.23
CA LEU A 271 -0.91 12.49 7.68
C LEU A 271 0.03 13.68 8.01
N PHE A 272 0.65 14.31 7.00
CA PHE A 272 1.52 15.48 7.14
C PHE A 272 1.01 16.72 6.40
N THR A 273 0.19 16.55 5.35
CA THR A 273 -0.29 17.65 4.50
C THR A 273 -1.80 17.90 4.62
N GLY A 274 -2.56 16.89 5.06
CA GLY A 274 -3.99 16.79 4.79
C GLY A 274 -4.27 16.35 3.34
N TYR A 275 -5.55 16.28 2.98
CA TYR A 275 -6.06 15.95 1.64
C TYR A 275 -7.37 16.68 1.35
N GLY A 276 -7.47 17.35 0.20
CA GLY A 276 -8.68 18.08 -0.18
C GLY A 276 -9.03 19.18 0.83
N ARG A 277 -10.20 19.06 1.46
CA ARG A 277 -10.66 19.98 2.52
C ARG A 277 -10.07 19.63 3.90
N ASP A 278 -9.59 18.41 4.08
CA ASP A 278 -8.91 18.01 5.31
C ASP A 278 -7.53 18.63 5.31
N LYS A 279 -7.26 19.45 6.32
CA LYS A 279 -5.93 19.96 6.60
C LYS A 279 -5.39 19.26 7.82
N ARG A 280 -4.06 19.20 7.92
CA ARG A 280 -3.40 18.73 9.13
C ARG A 280 -3.89 19.51 10.34
N SER A 281 -4.13 18.82 11.46
CA SER A 281 -4.53 19.38 12.75
C SER A 281 -3.63 20.55 13.15
N ALA A 282 -4.23 21.72 13.35
CA ALA A 282 -3.52 22.97 13.61
C ALA A 282 -2.83 23.01 14.98
N GLU A 283 -3.27 22.17 15.92
CA GLU A 283 -2.71 21.98 17.25
C GLU A 283 -1.44 21.13 17.27
N LEU A 284 -1.17 20.37 16.20
CA LEU A 284 0.04 19.57 16.09
C LEU A 284 1.23 20.45 15.67
N PRO A 285 2.46 20.10 16.09
CA PRO A 285 3.64 20.77 15.59
C PRO A 285 3.69 20.73 14.05
N PRO A 286 4.00 21.87 13.40
CA PRO A 286 4.25 21.88 11.97
C PRO A 286 5.44 21.00 11.61
N ILE A 287 5.41 20.41 10.43
CA ILE A 287 6.60 19.68 9.93
C ILE A 287 7.72 20.66 9.63
N SER A 288 8.97 20.21 9.74
CA SER A 288 10.12 21.05 9.36
C SER A 288 10.30 21.16 7.85
N GLU A 289 11.09 22.13 7.38
CA GLU A 289 11.53 22.19 5.97
C GLU A 289 12.30 20.93 5.55
N ALA A 290 13.03 20.30 6.48
CA ALA A 290 13.72 19.04 6.21
C ALA A 290 12.75 17.89 6.00
N GLN A 291 11.72 17.82 6.84
CA GLN A 291 10.65 16.82 6.74
C GLN A 291 9.85 17.02 5.44
N ALA A 292 9.51 18.27 5.10
CA ALA A 292 8.85 18.58 3.84
C ALA A 292 9.70 18.15 2.62
N GLU A 293 11.01 18.43 2.63
CA GLU A 293 11.91 17.95 1.58
C GLU A 293 11.98 16.42 1.55
N ALA A 294 12.07 15.75 2.70
CA ALA A 294 12.17 14.29 2.76
C ALA A 294 10.96 13.57 2.15
N LEU A 295 9.75 14.10 2.34
CA LEU A 295 8.53 13.58 1.70
C LEU A 295 8.60 13.71 0.16
N ASP A 296 9.12 14.83 -0.35
CA ASP A 296 9.28 15.05 -1.79
C ASP A 296 10.43 14.21 -2.38
N VAL A 297 11.53 14.04 -1.64
CA VAL A 297 12.65 13.18 -2.05
C VAL A 297 12.18 11.73 -2.24
N ILE A 298 11.40 11.18 -1.30
CA ILE A 298 10.82 9.83 -1.46
C ILE A 298 9.98 9.77 -2.75
N GLU A 299 9.06 10.72 -2.92
CA GLU A 299 8.15 10.75 -4.06
C GLU A 299 8.90 10.78 -5.40
N PHE A 300 9.78 11.76 -5.61
CA PHE A 300 10.45 11.95 -6.89
C PHE A 300 11.47 10.84 -7.16
N THR A 301 12.09 10.28 -6.12
CA THR A 301 12.95 9.10 -6.23
C THR A 301 12.15 7.87 -6.63
N ALA A 302 10.98 7.64 -6.00
CA ALA A 302 10.07 6.56 -6.37
C ALA A 302 9.59 6.70 -7.83
N HIS A 303 9.21 7.90 -8.24
CA HIS A 303 8.82 8.19 -9.63
C HIS A 303 9.91 7.88 -10.66
N ARG A 304 11.18 8.07 -10.30
CA ARG A 304 12.33 7.76 -11.17
C ARG A 304 12.55 6.25 -11.34
N PHE A 305 12.27 5.46 -10.31
CA PHE A 305 12.59 4.03 -10.26
C PHE A 305 11.38 3.10 -10.25
N LYS A 306 10.17 3.63 -10.43
CA LYS A 306 8.94 2.84 -10.41
C LYS A 306 8.82 1.94 -11.63
N THR A 307 8.10 0.83 -11.45
CA THR A 307 7.40 0.15 -12.55
C THR A 307 5.95 0.62 -12.58
N SER A 308 5.40 0.76 -13.78
CA SER A 308 4.01 1.19 -14.01
C SER A 308 3.22 0.09 -14.68
N MET A 309 2.03 -0.22 -14.17
CA MET A 309 1.21 -1.33 -14.66
C MET A 309 -0.22 -0.86 -14.94
N LYS A 310 -0.71 -1.21 -16.12
CA LYS A 310 -2.14 -1.17 -16.44
C LYS A 310 -2.73 -2.54 -16.12
N LEU A 311 -3.34 -2.66 -14.93
CA LEU A 311 -3.99 -3.89 -14.51
C LEU A 311 -5.21 -4.19 -15.38
N GLN A 312 -5.44 -5.47 -15.63
CA GLN A 312 -6.56 -5.97 -16.41
C GLN A 312 -7.69 -6.42 -15.48
N LYS A 313 -8.92 -6.41 -15.99
CA LYS A 313 -10.05 -7.03 -15.28
C LYS A 313 -9.71 -8.50 -15.00
N GLY A 314 -9.90 -8.92 -13.75
CA GLY A 314 -9.52 -10.25 -13.27
C GLY A 314 -8.09 -10.39 -12.72
N ASP A 315 -7.23 -9.39 -12.87
CA ASP A 315 -5.91 -9.41 -12.24
C ASP A 315 -6.06 -9.32 -10.71
N VAL A 316 -5.25 -10.10 -9.98
CA VAL A 316 -5.00 -9.93 -8.55
C VAL A 316 -3.56 -9.45 -8.37
N GLN A 317 -3.39 -8.19 -8.03
CA GLN A 317 -2.10 -7.61 -7.69
C GLN A 317 -1.78 -7.89 -6.22
N LEU A 318 -0.58 -8.40 -5.96
CA LEU A 318 -0.05 -8.71 -4.64
C LEU A 318 1.26 -7.94 -4.44
N GLN A 319 1.39 -7.24 -3.32
CA GLN A 319 2.57 -6.42 -3.02
C GLN A 319 3.00 -6.64 -1.58
N ASN A 320 4.28 -6.90 -1.37
CA ASN A 320 4.89 -6.82 -0.05
C ASN A 320 5.12 -5.34 0.29
N ASN A 321 4.33 -4.85 1.23
CA ASN A 321 4.22 -3.45 1.61
C ASN A 321 5.41 -2.96 2.47
N PHE A 322 6.30 -3.87 2.87
CA PHE A 322 7.61 -3.52 3.44
C PHE A 322 8.71 -3.43 2.39
N ALA A 323 8.64 -4.25 1.34
CA ALA A 323 9.60 -4.26 0.25
C ALA A 323 9.33 -3.15 -0.80
N THR A 324 8.10 -2.66 -0.86
CA THR A 324 7.64 -1.74 -1.91
C THR A 324 6.75 -0.63 -1.34
N ILE A 325 6.72 0.51 -2.03
CA ILE A 325 5.70 1.56 -1.88
C ILE A 325 4.93 1.69 -3.18
N HIS A 326 3.71 2.21 -3.12
CA HIS A 326 2.82 2.24 -4.28
C HIS A 326 2.10 3.58 -4.43
N GLY A 327 1.69 3.86 -5.66
CA GLY A 327 0.95 5.06 -6.04
C GLY A 327 0.02 4.77 -7.21
N ARG A 328 -0.78 5.76 -7.60
CA ARG A 328 -1.77 5.61 -8.67
C ARG A 328 -1.91 6.89 -9.47
N ASN A 329 -2.00 6.78 -10.79
CA ASN A 329 -2.43 7.93 -11.60
C ASN A 329 -3.90 8.28 -11.34
N GLY A 330 -4.29 9.52 -11.65
CA GLY A 330 -5.70 9.88 -11.77
C GLY A 330 -6.38 9.08 -12.87
N PHE A 331 -7.70 8.97 -12.81
CA PHE A 331 -8.47 8.19 -13.77
C PHE A 331 -9.81 8.82 -14.13
N VAL A 332 -10.37 8.36 -15.24
CA VAL A 332 -11.71 8.71 -15.71
C VAL A 332 -12.51 7.44 -15.90
N ASP A 333 -13.66 7.38 -15.24
CA ASP A 333 -14.62 6.30 -15.39
C ASP A 333 -15.54 6.50 -16.59
N LYS A 334 -16.18 5.42 -17.02
CA LYS A 334 -17.25 5.49 -18.03
C LYS A 334 -18.43 6.31 -17.50
N THR A 335 -19.28 6.79 -18.41
CA THR A 335 -20.39 7.72 -18.12
C THR A 335 -21.35 7.24 -17.03
N ASP A 336 -21.52 5.93 -16.84
CA ASP A 336 -22.23 5.36 -15.70
C ASP A 336 -21.25 4.84 -14.63
N ARG A 337 -20.85 5.72 -13.71
CA ARG A 337 -19.92 5.40 -12.61
C ARG A 337 -20.49 4.34 -11.66
N LYS A 338 -21.81 4.30 -11.45
CA LYS A 338 -22.44 3.40 -10.48
C LYS A 338 -22.40 1.95 -10.95
N SER A 339 -22.57 1.71 -12.26
CA SER A 339 -22.58 0.34 -12.82
C SER A 339 -21.28 -0.07 -13.53
N SER A 340 -20.44 0.88 -13.95
CA SER A 340 -19.30 0.59 -14.85
C SER A 340 -18.01 1.35 -14.53
N GLY A 341 -17.95 2.00 -13.37
CA GLY A 341 -16.73 2.64 -12.85
C GLY A 341 -15.67 1.64 -12.42
N ARG A 342 -14.43 2.12 -12.26
CA ARG A 342 -13.31 1.35 -11.73
C ARG A 342 -13.68 0.80 -10.36
N HIS A 343 -13.54 -0.51 -10.17
CA HIS A 343 -13.87 -1.18 -8.92
C HIS A 343 -12.86 -2.29 -8.64
N MET A 344 -12.25 -2.22 -7.46
CA MET A 344 -11.36 -3.26 -6.95
C MET A 344 -11.76 -3.66 -5.53
N LEU A 345 -11.39 -4.88 -5.13
CA LEU A 345 -11.46 -5.32 -3.74
C LEU A 345 -10.05 -5.35 -3.14
N ARG A 346 -9.89 -4.76 -1.95
CA ARG A 346 -8.62 -4.74 -1.22
C ARG A 346 -8.67 -5.66 -0.01
N LEU A 347 -7.62 -6.46 0.16
CA LEU A 347 -7.34 -7.21 1.39
C LEU A 347 -5.92 -6.88 1.84
N TRP A 348 -5.71 -6.84 3.15
CA TRP A 348 -4.38 -6.98 3.72
C TRP A 348 -4.23 -8.37 4.28
N VAL A 349 -3.13 -9.06 3.96
CA VAL A 349 -2.84 -10.39 4.50
C VAL A 349 -1.42 -10.43 5.06
N ARG A 350 -1.20 -11.35 5.99
CA ARG A 350 0.10 -11.66 6.57
C ARG A 350 0.31 -13.16 6.49
N ASP A 351 1.51 -13.54 6.08
CA ASP A 351 1.95 -14.92 6.05
C ASP A 351 2.92 -15.17 7.20
N GLU A 352 2.47 -15.80 8.28
CA GLU A 352 3.31 -16.00 9.46
C GLU A 352 4.55 -16.85 9.18
N GLN A 353 4.58 -17.60 8.08
CA GLN A 353 5.75 -18.38 7.68
C GLN A 353 6.87 -17.53 7.07
N TYR A 354 6.51 -16.52 6.27
CA TYR A 354 7.47 -15.77 5.44
C TYR A 354 7.56 -14.28 5.77
N ALA A 355 6.64 -13.76 6.60
CA ALA A 355 6.57 -12.37 6.99
C ALA A 355 7.93 -11.84 7.43
N TRP A 356 8.26 -10.64 6.95
CA TRP A 356 9.40 -9.91 7.48
C TRP A 356 9.09 -9.51 8.93
N ARG A 357 10.12 -9.42 9.77
CA ARG A 357 9.92 -8.96 11.14
C ARG A 357 9.47 -7.50 11.11
N VAL A 358 8.38 -7.24 11.82
CA VAL A 358 7.85 -5.89 12.01
C VAL A 358 8.86 -5.10 12.85
N PRO A 359 9.33 -3.92 12.39
CA PRO A 359 10.12 -3.03 13.22
C PRO A 359 9.39 -2.66 14.51
N GLU A 360 10.12 -2.49 15.60
CA GLU A 360 9.55 -2.20 16.93
C GLU A 360 8.61 -1.00 16.93
N ALA A 361 8.93 0.03 16.13
CA ALA A 361 8.14 1.24 15.99
C ALA A 361 6.82 1.06 15.21
N LEU A 362 6.57 -0.11 14.60
CA LEU A 362 5.36 -0.45 13.86
C LEU A 362 4.50 -1.53 14.55
N GLU A 363 4.99 -2.13 15.64
CA GLU A 363 4.31 -3.26 16.29
C GLU A 363 2.90 -2.91 16.77
N THR A 364 2.69 -1.69 17.27
CA THR A 364 1.38 -1.25 17.77
C THR A 364 0.33 -1.20 16.64
N GLU A 365 0.70 -0.61 15.51
CA GLU A 365 -0.15 -0.50 14.33
C GLU A 365 -0.40 -1.86 13.67
N TRP A 366 0.61 -2.74 13.64
CA TRP A 366 0.45 -4.10 13.14
C TRP A 366 -0.45 -4.96 14.02
N ALA A 367 -0.29 -4.88 15.34
CA ALA A 367 -1.17 -5.56 16.28
C ALA A 367 -2.61 -5.08 16.15
N ARG A 368 -2.82 -3.78 15.86
CA ARG A 368 -4.16 -3.26 15.55
C ARG A 368 -4.78 -3.91 14.32
N VAL A 369 -3.99 -4.11 13.27
CA VAL A 369 -4.46 -4.69 12.01
C VAL A 369 -4.76 -6.18 12.16
N TYR A 370 -3.92 -6.95 12.84
CA TYR A 370 -4.01 -8.41 12.82
C TYR A 370 -4.53 -9.05 14.11
N ASP A 371 -4.40 -8.41 15.28
CA ASP A 371 -4.62 -9.06 16.59
C ASP A 371 -5.91 -8.61 17.29
N LYS A 372 -6.54 -7.51 16.86
CA LYS A 372 -7.70 -6.93 17.58
C LYS A 372 -9.04 -7.60 17.29
N VAL A 373 -9.18 -8.21 16.12
CA VAL A 373 -10.43 -8.85 15.68
C VAL A 373 -10.12 -10.30 15.42
N GLU A 374 -10.78 -11.17 16.16
CA GLU A 374 -10.74 -12.60 15.89
C GLU A 374 -11.33 -12.86 14.49
N PRO A 375 -10.77 -13.80 13.70
CA PRO A 375 -11.27 -14.09 12.36
C PRO A 375 -12.80 -14.21 12.34
N LYS A 376 -13.41 -14.91 13.32
CA LYS A 376 -14.86 -15.13 13.52
C LYS A 376 -15.75 -13.89 13.63
N GLU A 377 -15.18 -12.71 13.77
CA GLU A 377 -15.89 -11.44 13.92
C GLU A 377 -15.77 -10.53 12.69
N GLU A 378 -15.04 -10.96 11.67
CA GLU A 378 -14.89 -10.26 10.39
C GLU A 378 -16.23 -10.13 9.66
N GLU A 379 -16.52 -8.91 9.20
CA GLU A 379 -17.71 -8.59 8.41
C GLU A 379 -17.36 -8.30 6.94
N TRP A 380 -18.19 -8.78 6.01
CA TRP A 380 -18.07 -8.55 4.57
C TRP A 380 -19.33 -7.89 4.05
N HIS A 381 -19.19 -6.74 3.42
CA HIS A 381 -20.29 -6.00 2.84
C HIS A 381 -20.24 -6.08 1.31
N SER A 382 -21.40 -6.07 0.66
CA SER A 382 -21.55 -6.14 -0.80
C SER A 382 -21.24 -4.81 -1.50
N GLU A 383 -21.33 -3.72 -0.75
CA GLU A 383 -21.10 -2.36 -1.23
C GLU A 383 -20.10 -1.65 -0.32
N PRO A 384 -19.46 -0.57 -0.78
CA PRO A 384 -18.57 0.22 0.05
C PRO A 384 -19.26 0.66 1.34
N SER A 385 -18.66 0.28 2.46
CA SER A 385 -18.84 0.90 3.75
C SER A 385 -18.04 2.20 3.80
N TYR A 386 -18.52 3.16 4.58
CA TYR A 386 -17.83 4.43 4.76
C TYR A 386 -17.12 4.42 6.10
N ALA A 387 -15.79 4.50 6.03
CA ALA A 387 -14.94 4.69 7.20
C ALA A 387 -15.41 5.93 7.98
N SER A 388 -15.57 5.79 9.29
CA SER A 388 -15.89 6.91 10.17
C SER A 388 -14.63 7.73 10.47
N ALA A 389 -14.78 8.92 11.07
CA ALA A 389 -13.64 9.76 11.43
C ALA A 389 -12.61 9.04 12.35
N THR A 390 -13.03 8.01 13.10
CA THR A 390 -12.14 7.22 13.97
C THR A 390 -11.36 6.11 13.23
N ASP A 391 -11.68 5.86 11.97
CA ASP A 391 -11.00 4.89 11.09
C ASP A 391 -9.88 5.55 10.26
N SER A 392 -9.64 6.86 10.43
CA SER A 392 -8.60 7.64 9.74
C SER A 392 -7.17 7.14 10.02
N GLU A 393 -6.97 6.46 11.14
CA GLU A 393 -5.68 5.90 11.57
C GLU A 393 -5.24 4.67 10.79
N THR A 394 -6.19 3.95 10.19
CA THR A 394 -5.89 2.74 9.41
C THR A 394 -5.92 3.02 7.91
N SER A 395 -6.67 4.02 7.44
CA SER A 395 -6.69 4.33 6.00
C SER A 395 -5.54 5.24 5.60
N CYS A 396 -4.40 4.64 5.24
CA CYS A 396 -3.27 5.33 4.61
C CYS A 396 -3.58 5.82 3.18
N ALA A 397 -4.66 5.28 2.57
CA ALA A 397 -5.10 5.56 1.20
C ALA A 397 -6.55 6.04 1.14
#